data_AF-A0A2A4JCJ4-F1
#
_entry.id   AF-A0A2A4JCJ4-F1
#
_cell.length_a   1.000
_cell.length_b   1.000
_cell.length_c   1.000
_cell.angle_alpha   90.00
_cell.angle_beta   90.00
_cell.angle_gamma   90.00
#
_symmetry.space_group_name_H-M   'P 1'
#
loop_
_entity.id
_entity.type
_entity.pdbx_description
1 polymer ?
#
loop_
_entity_poly.entity_id
_entity_poly.type
_entity_poly.pdbx_seq_one_letter_code
_entity_poly.pdbx_strand_id
1 'polypeptide(L)'
;MPKRIPFHVVYATSEDSSYPACELNAQGPAARGWRSEGAPPHELLLRLARVTSVHKLQLLAHHQLIPACVEVLVSGGLVSEGAATPCGATYTSVGRVTLARPAQQARTRELRSAALPEPTIARFVKLKLSGPHPPAKEDDQVALMAVNVLGEEVEDSESSPVQPVSKEPAYSPYDDLAFIMYVDNDIADLVRSLDEKKKAAVGEERFEYARRLKSAGAALASAGIRIGRWRLRKRTAAARDDFELARRMRDRIADALCGVKEDPQLCRLFEEDGPDRRNDSSMPQEYDFSHHLSPSVAAGSLSLDIPSPVPPIEPEPELQDPEYVNGEEEEDVQDMQPNRLYKKKFHLHFPSQCNHNPSN
;
A
#
# COMPACT_ATOMS: atom_id res chain seq x y z
N MET A 1 11.28 -13.86 -4.72
CA MET A 1 9.97 -13.18 -4.89
C MET A 1 10.12 -11.79 -4.33
N PRO A 2 9.73 -10.76 -5.09
CA PRO A 2 9.83 -9.39 -4.63
C PRO A 2 8.92 -9.13 -3.44
N LYS A 3 9.45 -8.42 -2.45
CA LYS A 3 8.79 -8.11 -1.19
C LYS A 3 9.01 -6.65 -0.83
N ARG A 4 8.34 -6.21 0.23
CA ARG A 4 8.62 -4.92 0.84
C ARG A 4 10.01 -4.87 1.45
N ILE A 5 10.73 -3.79 1.16
CA ILE A 5 12.11 -3.56 1.59
C ILE A 5 12.10 -2.48 2.69
N PRO A 6 12.53 -2.83 3.92
CA PRO A 6 12.65 -1.83 4.98
C PRO A 6 13.69 -0.77 4.61
N PHE A 7 13.49 0.46 5.09
CA PHE A 7 14.41 1.56 4.87
C PHE A 7 14.38 2.55 6.05
N HIS A 8 15.35 3.45 6.07
CA HIS A 8 15.39 4.61 6.94
C HIS A 8 15.61 5.88 6.11
N VAL A 9 14.84 6.93 6.38
CA VAL A 9 15.14 8.28 5.90
C VAL A 9 16.39 8.76 6.61
N VAL A 10 17.42 9.10 5.84
CA VAL A 10 18.72 9.57 6.35
C VAL A 10 19.00 11.03 6.03
N TYR A 11 18.22 11.64 5.13
CA TYR A 11 18.34 13.05 4.79
C TYR A 11 17.01 13.57 4.21
N ALA A 12 16.71 14.83 4.51
CA ALA A 12 15.66 15.63 3.89
C ALA A 12 16.21 17.05 3.66
N THR A 13 15.86 17.68 2.54
CA THR A 13 16.22 19.10 2.29
C THR A 13 15.52 20.05 3.26
N SER A 14 14.28 19.73 3.60
CA SER A 14 13.45 20.51 4.49
C SER A 14 12.37 19.63 5.10
N GLU A 15 11.87 20.05 6.26
CA GLU A 15 10.79 19.37 6.94
C GLU A 15 10.06 20.35 7.86
N ASP A 16 8.75 20.26 7.86
CA ASP A 16 7.93 20.94 8.85
C ASP A 16 8.14 20.30 10.23
N SER A 17 8.38 21.10 11.27
CA SER A 17 8.58 20.60 12.65
C SER A 17 7.47 19.66 13.15
N SER A 18 6.24 19.84 12.66
CA SER A 18 5.11 18.97 12.99
C SER A 18 5.08 17.69 12.14
N TYR A 19 5.73 17.65 10.99
CA TYR A 19 5.70 16.52 10.06
C TYR A 19 7.13 16.20 9.57
N PRO A 20 8.02 15.79 10.49
CA PRO A 20 9.41 15.52 10.17
C PRO A 20 9.56 14.31 9.26
N ALA A 21 10.66 14.26 8.51
CA ALA A 21 10.92 13.20 7.54
C ALA A 21 11.05 11.81 8.20
N CYS A 22 11.42 11.77 9.47
CA CYS A 22 11.51 10.53 10.24
C CYS A 22 10.14 9.84 10.45
N GLU A 23 9.00 10.54 10.32
CA GLU A 23 7.67 9.92 10.35
C GLU A 23 7.45 8.93 9.18
N LEU A 24 8.19 9.05 8.07
CA LEU A 24 8.12 8.08 6.96
C LEU A 24 8.76 6.72 7.28
N ASN A 25 9.58 6.65 8.33
CA ASN A 25 10.19 5.39 8.78
C ASN A 25 9.16 4.43 9.39
N ALA A 26 8.07 4.97 9.94
CA ALA A 26 6.97 4.21 10.50
C ALA A 26 5.75 4.32 9.58
N GLN A 27 5.29 3.20 9.06
CA GLN A 27 4.07 3.15 8.25
C GLN A 27 2.97 2.49 9.06
N GLY A 28 1.75 2.97 8.85
CA GLY A 28 0.58 2.46 9.55
C GLY A 28 -0.53 3.50 9.72
N PRO A 29 -1.66 3.09 10.31
CA PRO A 29 -2.88 3.91 10.42
C PRO A 29 -2.71 5.25 11.14
N ALA A 30 -1.76 5.31 12.07
CA ALA A 30 -1.51 6.51 12.84
C ALA A 30 -0.43 7.42 12.21
N ALA A 31 0.38 6.92 11.26
CA ALA A 31 1.54 7.63 10.71
C ALA A 31 1.16 8.99 10.09
N ARG A 32 1.94 10.03 10.40
CA ARG A 32 1.68 11.40 9.91
C ARG A 32 2.30 11.64 8.54
N GLY A 33 3.41 10.97 8.26
CA GLY A 33 4.25 11.26 7.11
C GLY A 33 5.02 12.57 7.24
N TRP A 34 5.57 13.00 6.11
CA TRP A 34 6.43 14.17 5.97
C TRP A 34 5.72 15.30 5.23
N ARG A 35 6.05 16.54 5.58
CA ARG A 35 5.64 17.75 4.86
C ARG A 35 6.85 18.66 4.61
N SER A 36 6.94 19.21 3.41
CA SER A 36 8.01 20.13 3.04
C SER A 36 7.90 21.48 3.74
N GLU A 37 9.02 22.17 3.81
CA GLU A 37 9.11 23.58 4.16
C GLU A 37 9.99 24.33 3.14
N GLY A 38 9.68 25.58 2.84
CA GLY A 38 10.39 26.39 1.84
C GLY A 38 10.12 25.98 0.39
N ALA A 39 10.95 26.51 -0.52
CA ALA A 39 10.76 26.35 -1.96
C ALA A 39 11.26 24.98 -2.50
N PRO A 40 10.59 24.40 -3.52
CA PRO A 40 11.04 23.19 -4.19
C PRO A 40 12.27 23.45 -5.09
N PRO A 41 13.01 22.41 -5.50
CA PRO A 41 12.73 20.99 -5.28
C PRO A 41 13.12 20.52 -3.87
N HIS A 42 12.34 19.58 -3.34
CA HIS A 42 12.64 18.92 -2.07
C HIS A 42 13.27 17.57 -2.33
N GLU A 43 14.27 17.17 -1.54
CA GLU A 43 14.87 15.84 -1.62
C GLU A 43 14.63 15.06 -0.34
N LEU A 44 14.27 13.78 -0.49
CA LEU A 44 14.24 12.79 0.58
C LEU A 44 15.19 11.66 0.21
N LEU A 45 16.05 11.27 1.14
CA LEU A 45 17.00 10.18 0.92
C LEU A 45 16.69 8.99 1.81
N LEU A 46 16.36 7.88 1.18
CA LEU A 46 16.04 6.61 1.82
C LEU A 46 17.27 5.71 1.73
N ARG A 47 17.74 5.23 2.88
CA ARG A 47 18.73 4.17 3.00
C ARG A 47 17.98 2.86 3.20
N LEU A 48 18.04 1.93 2.24
CA LEU A 48 17.41 0.61 2.35
C LEU A 48 18.00 -0.19 3.52
N ALA A 49 17.42 -1.30 3.98
CA ALA A 49 18.05 -2.10 5.01
C ALA A 49 19.25 -2.87 4.45
N ARG A 50 19.08 -3.42 3.24
CA ARG A 50 20.08 -4.18 2.49
C ARG A 50 20.29 -3.59 1.09
N VAL A 51 21.30 -4.08 0.37
CA VAL A 51 21.39 -3.85 -1.07
C VAL A 51 20.21 -4.59 -1.72
N THR A 52 19.53 -3.96 -2.66
CA THR A 52 18.25 -4.44 -3.17
C THR A 52 18.14 -4.18 -4.66
N SER A 53 17.69 -5.17 -5.40
CA SER A 53 17.14 -4.99 -6.75
C SER A 53 15.76 -4.36 -6.62
N VAL A 54 15.69 -3.03 -6.76
CA VAL A 54 14.44 -2.26 -6.63
C VAL A 54 13.63 -2.43 -7.90
N HIS A 55 12.37 -2.85 -7.77
CA HIS A 55 11.47 -3.12 -8.90
C HIS A 55 10.35 -2.08 -9.00
N LYS A 56 9.81 -1.66 -7.85
CA LYS A 56 8.62 -0.80 -7.80
C LYS A 56 8.66 0.11 -6.57
N LEU A 57 8.20 1.34 -6.74
CA LEU A 57 7.92 2.29 -5.68
C LEU A 57 6.42 2.54 -5.57
N GLN A 58 5.93 2.74 -4.36
CA GLN A 58 4.57 3.25 -4.14
C GLN A 58 4.65 4.52 -3.30
N LEU A 59 4.01 5.59 -3.75
CA LEU A 59 4.01 6.89 -3.11
C LEU A 59 2.58 7.19 -2.66
N LEU A 60 2.37 7.42 -1.36
CA LEU A 60 1.10 7.88 -0.84
C LEU A 60 1.20 9.37 -0.51
N ALA A 61 0.67 10.24 -1.35
CA ALA A 61 0.65 11.67 -1.13
C ALA A 61 -0.56 12.13 -0.30
N HIS A 62 -0.42 13.28 0.35
CA HIS A 62 -1.53 13.92 1.06
C HIS A 62 -2.61 14.38 0.07
N HIS A 63 -3.89 14.20 0.41
CA HIS A 63 -5.05 14.48 -0.46
C HIS A 63 -5.14 15.88 -1.07
N GLN A 64 -4.47 16.89 -0.52
CA GLN A 64 -4.42 18.27 -1.04
C GLN A 64 -3.00 18.84 -1.23
N LEU A 65 -1.98 18.19 -0.66
CA LEU A 65 -0.59 18.69 -0.71
C LEU A 65 0.22 17.76 -1.63
N ILE A 66 -0.25 17.62 -2.86
CA ILE A 66 0.27 16.62 -3.80
C ILE A 66 1.40 17.26 -4.62
N PRO A 67 2.64 16.71 -4.58
CA PRO A 67 3.70 17.14 -5.47
C PRO A 67 3.34 16.79 -6.92
N ALA A 68 3.55 17.68 -7.87
CA ALA A 68 3.18 17.40 -9.27
C ALA A 68 4.00 16.24 -9.89
N CYS A 69 5.25 16.10 -9.48
CA CYS A 69 6.18 15.11 -9.99
C CYS A 69 7.21 14.73 -8.92
N VAL A 70 7.56 13.45 -8.88
CA VAL A 70 8.65 12.91 -8.06
C VAL A 70 9.65 12.23 -8.99
N GLU A 71 10.85 12.75 -9.07
CA GLU A 71 11.98 12.09 -9.72
C GLU A 71 12.63 11.09 -8.76
N VAL A 72 12.90 9.90 -9.27
CA VAL A 72 13.50 8.81 -8.52
C VAL A 72 14.94 8.65 -8.98
N LEU A 73 15.88 8.78 -8.06
CA LEU A 73 17.29 8.50 -8.30
C LEU A 73 17.78 7.40 -7.35
N VAL A 74 18.78 6.64 -7.77
CA VAL A 74 19.32 5.52 -6.98
C VAL A 74 20.84 5.53 -6.94
N SER A 75 21.41 4.92 -5.90
CA SER A 75 22.86 4.79 -5.73
C SER A 75 23.23 3.63 -4.78
N GLY A 76 24.52 3.30 -4.70
CA GLY A 76 25.09 2.40 -3.70
C GLY A 76 24.87 0.91 -3.96
N GLY A 77 24.70 0.47 -5.22
CA GLY A 77 24.64 -0.96 -5.57
C GLY A 77 25.98 -1.69 -5.39
N LEU A 78 26.05 -2.96 -5.80
CA LEU A 78 27.23 -3.82 -5.64
C LEU A 78 28.52 -3.26 -6.28
N VAL A 79 28.39 -2.40 -7.29
CA VAL A 79 29.51 -1.83 -8.07
C VAL A 79 29.63 -0.31 -7.87
N SER A 80 29.22 0.23 -6.72
CA SER A 80 29.15 1.68 -6.55
C SER A 80 30.53 2.35 -6.52
N GLU A 81 30.92 2.97 -7.64
CA GLU A 81 32.01 3.95 -7.72
C GLU A 81 31.58 5.24 -7.01
N GLY A 82 31.87 5.35 -5.70
CA GLY A 82 31.53 6.53 -4.91
C GLY A 82 31.78 6.33 -3.42
N ALA A 83 31.87 7.43 -2.67
CA ALA A 83 32.19 7.38 -1.25
C ALA A 83 31.17 6.52 -0.49
N ALA A 84 31.62 5.80 0.55
CA ALA A 84 30.77 4.94 1.40
C ALA A 84 29.64 5.68 2.15
N THR A 85 29.59 7.02 2.04
CA THR A 85 28.63 7.90 2.71
C THR A 85 27.54 8.37 1.75
N PRO A 86 26.27 8.49 2.21
CA PRO A 86 25.14 8.89 1.37
C PRO A 86 25.35 10.23 0.63
N CYS A 87 26.01 11.20 1.27
CA CYS A 87 26.22 12.54 0.71
C CYS A 87 27.30 12.60 -0.39
N GLY A 88 28.19 11.61 -0.45
CA GLY A 88 29.28 11.54 -1.45
C GLY A 88 29.04 10.51 -2.55
N ALA A 89 27.84 9.94 -2.60
CA ALA A 89 27.45 8.95 -3.59
C ALA A 89 26.93 9.62 -4.87
N THR A 90 27.21 9.02 -6.02
CA THR A 90 26.67 9.46 -7.31
C THR A 90 25.28 8.87 -7.49
N TYR A 91 24.28 9.73 -7.76
CA TYR A 91 22.89 9.31 -7.94
C TYR A 91 22.51 9.33 -9.42
N THR A 92 21.98 8.22 -9.91
CA THR A 92 21.50 8.09 -11.29
C THR A 92 19.98 8.17 -11.31
N SER A 93 19.41 9.02 -12.18
CA SER A 93 17.96 9.13 -12.35
C SER A 93 17.42 7.90 -13.06
N VAL A 94 16.41 7.26 -12.46
CA VAL A 94 15.76 6.04 -12.97
C VAL A 94 14.43 6.38 -13.65
N GLY A 95 13.81 7.51 -13.29
CA GLY A 95 12.57 7.95 -13.90
C GLY A 95 11.84 9.01 -13.09
N ARG A 96 10.70 9.43 -13.61
CA ARG A 96 9.80 10.40 -12.97
C ARG A 96 8.40 9.81 -12.80
N VAL A 97 7.80 10.07 -11.66
CA VAL A 97 6.44 9.69 -11.30
C VAL A 97 5.61 10.95 -11.25
N THR A 98 4.67 11.12 -12.17
CA THR A 98 3.68 12.19 -12.11
C THR A 98 2.53 11.78 -11.20
N LEU A 99 2.12 12.69 -10.32
CA LEU A 99 0.94 12.52 -9.48
C LEU A 99 -0.24 13.34 -10.04
N ALA A 100 -1.43 13.04 -9.56
CA ALA A 100 -2.66 13.65 -9.98
C ALA A 100 -2.85 15.01 -9.33
N ARG A 101 -3.45 15.93 -10.09
CA ARG A 101 -3.89 17.21 -9.53
C ARG A 101 -4.99 16.97 -8.49
N PRO A 102 -4.89 17.54 -7.27
CA PRO A 102 -5.93 17.37 -6.27
C PRO A 102 -7.23 18.01 -6.75
N ALA A 103 -8.35 17.28 -6.63
CA ALA A 103 -9.67 17.89 -6.81
C ALA A 103 -9.99 18.77 -5.59
N GLN A 104 -10.74 19.86 -5.80
CA GLN A 104 -11.05 20.85 -4.75
C GLN A 104 -11.69 20.23 -3.49
N GLN A 105 -12.43 19.13 -3.64
CA GLN A 105 -13.09 18.43 -2.54
C GLN A 105 -12.54 17.02 -2.33
N ALA A 106 -11.35 16.71 -2.85
CA ALA A 106 -10.72 15.42 -2.63
C ALA A 106 -10.49 15.23 -1.13
N ARG A 107 -11.09 14.18 -0.57
CA ARG A 107 -10.85 13.72 0.80
C ARG A 107 -9.95 12.49 0.83
N THR A 108 -9.60 12.00 -0.35
CA THR A 108 -8.84 10.77 -0.51
C THR A 108 -7.39 11.01 -0.82
N ARG A 109 -6.52 10.26 -0.14
CA ARG A 109 -5.06 10.31 -0.38
C ARG A 109 -4.77 9.75 -1.77
N GLU A 110 -3.76 10.30 -2.43
CA GLU A 110 -3.33 9.76 -3.72
C GLU A 110 -2.28 8.68 -3.51
N LEU A 111 -2.57 7.46 -3.97
CA LEU A 111 -1.61 6.38 -4.05
C LEU A 111 -1.15 6.21 -5.50
N ARG A 112 0.16 6.33 -5.73
CA ARG A 112 0.76 6.11 -7.04
C ARG A 112 1.79 5.00 -6.98
N SER A 113 1.56 3.93 -7.73
CA SER A 113 2.51 2.84 -7.94
C SER A 113 3.31 3.10 -9.22
N ALA A 114 4.64 3.03 -9.13
CA ALA A 114 5.55 3.23 -10.25
C ALA A 114 6.54 2.06 -10.32
N ALA A 115 6.43 1.24 -11.36
CA ALA A 115 7.47 0.27 -11.69
C ALA A 115 8.68 1.01 -12.27
N LEU A 116 9.87 0.58 -11.89
CA LEU A 116 11.09 1.03 -12.56
C LEU A 116 11.12 0.41 -13.96
N PRO A 117 11.68 1.11 -14.98
CA PRO A 117 11.80 0.56 -16.33
C PRO A 117 12.52 -0.79 -16.34
N GLU A 118 13.55 -0.92 -15.51
CA GLU A 118 14.30 -2.14 -15.27
C GLU A 118 14.63 -2.27 -13.77
N PRO A 119 14.61 -3.50 -13.21
CA PRO A 119 15.13 -3.77 -11.87
C PRO A 119 16.51 -3.17 -11.64
N THR A 120 16.64 -2.30 -10.65
CA THR A 120 17.89 -1.55 -10.42
C THR A 120 18.47 -1.84 -9.04
N ILE A 121 19.73 -2.29 -8.98
CA ILE A 121 20.43 -2.58 -7.73
C ILE A 121 20.81 -1.27 -7.03
N ALA A 122 20.31 -1.08 -5.81
CA ALA A 122 20.51 0.13 -5.03
C ALA A 122 20.63 -0.16 -3.53
N ARG A 123 21.34 0.73 -2.84
CA ARG A 123 21.38 0.83 -1.38
C ARG A 123 20.70 2.11 -0.89
N PHE A 124 20.62 3.11 -1.76
CA PHE A 124 20.01 4.40 -1.53
C PHE A 124 18.98 4.71 -2.63
N VAL A 125 17.82 5.22 -2.22
CA VAL A 125 16.80 5.77 -3.11
C VAL A 125 16.60 7.22 -2.72
N LYS A 126 16.86 8.14 -3.65
CA LYS A 126 16.60 9.57 -3.50
C LYS A 126 15.31 9.92 -4.24
N LEU A 127 14.38 10.54 -3.54
CA LEU A 127 13.17 11.11 -4.12
C LEU A 127 13.37 12.63 -4.23
N LYS A 128 13.29 13.17 -5.44
CA LYS A 128 13.33 14.60 -5.70
C LYS A 128 11.95 15.07 -6.11
N LEU A 129 11.26 15.74 -5.19
CA LEU A 129 9.88 16.17 -5.32
C LEU A 129 9.82 17.59 -5.89
N SER A 130 8.97 17.80 -6.88
CA SER A 130 8.58 19.14 -7.31
C SER A 130 7.66 19.79 -6.29
N GLY A 131 7.36 21.08 -6.49
CA GLY A 131 6.23 21.73 -5.83
C GLY A 131 4.87 21.18 -6.30
N PRO A 132 3.77 21.74 -5.79
CA PRO A 132 2.42 21.37 -6.17
C PRO A 132 2.11 21.69 -7.65
N HIS A 133 0.95 21.23 -8.13
CA HIS A 133 0.49 21.54 -9.48
C HIS A 133 0.18 23.05 -9.63
N PRO A 134 0.64 23.72 -10.72
CA PRO A 134 0.31 25.12 -10.98
C PRO A 134 -1.20 25.37 -11.15
N PRO A 135 -1.74 26.51 -10.72
CA PRO A 135 -1.05 27.62 -10.08
C PRO A 135 -0.71 27.29 -8.62
N ALA A 136 0.57 27.40 -8.26
CA ALA A 136 1.09 27.20 -6.92
C ALA A 136 2.04 28.36 -6.60
N LYS A 137 2.09 28.76 -5.32
CA LYS A 137 3.05 29.73 -4.81
C LYS A 137 4.38 29.04 -4.54
N GLU A 138 5.44 29.84 -4.41
CA GLU A 138 6.81 29.36 -4.19
C GLU A 138 6.95 28.55 -2.88
N ASP A 139 6.20 28.94 -1.85
CA ASP A 139 6.21 28.29 -0.52
C ASP A 139 5.05 27.29 -0.32
N ASP A 140 4.27 26.95 -1.36
CA ASP A 140 3.17 26.00 -1.20
C ASP A 140 3.75 24.59 -0.91
N GLN A 141 3.34 24.03 0.22
CA GLN A 141 3.87 22.77 0.72
C GLN A 141 3.40 21.55 -0.09
N VAL A 142 4.25 20.53 -0.13
CA VAL A 142 3.91 19.17 -0.56
C VAL A 142 4.09 18.20 0.61
N ALA A 143 3.36 17.08 0.59
CA ALA A 143 3.45 16.10 1.66
C ALA A 143 3.32 14.67 1.16
N LEU A 144 4.17 13.80 1.69
CA LEU A 144 4.09 12.35 1.54
C LEU A 144 3.65 11.74 2.86
N MET A 145 2.60 10.94 2.82
CA MET A 145 2.09 10.20 3.98
C MET A 145 2.87 8.92 4.21
N ALA A 146 3.30 8.24 3.15
CA ALA A 146 4.12 7.05 3.21
C ALA A 146 4.82 6.77 1.86
N VAL A 147 5.89 5.98 1.90
CA VAL A 147 6.63 5.51 0.74
C VAL A 147 6.86 4.01 0.88
N ASN A 148 6.58 3.23 -0.15
CA ASN A 148 6.90 1.81 -0.19
C ASN A 148 7.98 1.53 -1.23
N VAL A 149 8.94 0.68 -0.86
CA VAL A 149 9.97 0.17 -1.78
C VAL A 149 9.77 -1.34 -1.89
N LEU A 150 9.55 -1.82 -3.11
CA LEU A 150 9.34 -3.22 -3.41
C LEU A 150 10.45 -3.73 -4.32
N GLY A 151 11.01 -4.89 -3.98
CA GLY A 151 12.16 -5.44 -4.69
C GLY A 151 12.65 -6.73 -4.07
N GLU A 152 13.84 -7.18 -4.49
CA GLU A 152 14.51 -8.35 -3.95
C GLU A 152 15.81 -7.95 -3.28
N GLU A 153 16.06 -8.49 -2.08
CA GLU A 153 17.34 -8.32 -1.42
C GLU A 153 18.41 -9.05 -2.23
N VAL A 154 19.52 -8.36 -2.51
CA VAL A 154 20.65 -8.97 -3.22
C VAL A 154 21.50 -9.68 -2.19
N GLU A 155 21.69 -10.98 -2.36
CA GLU A 155 22.63 -11.76 -1.56
C GLU A 155 24.05 -11.62 -2.12
N ASP A 156 25.06 -11.57 -1.26
CA ASP A 156 26.47 -11.45 -1.65
C ASP A 156 27.07 -12.77 -2.21
N SER A 157 26.24 -13.75 -2.59
CA SER A 157 26.68 -15.08 -3.01
C SER A 157 26.84 -15.18 -4.54
N GLU A 158 28.07 -15.46 -5.00
CA GLU A 158 28.44 -15.64 -6.42
C GLU A 158 27.83 -16.88 -7.12
N SER A 159 26.62 -17.30 -6.78
CA SER A 159 25.99 -18.42 -7.49
C SER A 159 24.46 -18.35 -7.44
N SER A 160 23.86 -17.73 -8.44
CA SER A 160 22.52 -18.09 -8.90
C SER A 160 22.41 -17.82 -10.39
N PRO A 161 22.02 -18.82 -11.22
CA PRO A 161 21.84 -18.61 -12.64
C PRO A 161 20.68 -17.64 -12.87
N VAL A 162 20.93 -16.66 -13.72
CA VAL A 162 19.95 -15.68 -14.20
C VAL A 162 18.81 -16.43 -14.87
N GLN A 163 17.68 -16.58 -14.17
CA GLN A 163 16.45 -17.04 -14.80
C GLN A 163 15.83 -15.86 -15.56
N PRO A 164 15.50 -16.02 -16.85
CA PRO A 164 14.79 -14.99 -17.59
C PRO A 164 13.34 -14.97 -17.11
N VAL A 165 12.96 -13.98 -16.33
CA VAL A 165 11.58 -13.82 -15.87
C VAL A 165 10.83 -12.81 -16.74
N SER A 166 10.28 -13.31 -17.85
CA SER A 166 9.20 -12.67 -18.61
C SER A 166 7.83 -12.97 -17.97
N LYS A 167 7.71 -12.73 -16.66
CA LYS A 167 6.44 -12.64 -15.93
C LYS A 167 6.53 -11.42 -15.03
N GLU A 168 5.49 -10.59 -15.03
CA GLU A 168 5.43 -9.48 -14.09
C GLU A 168 5.63 -10.02 -12.67
N PRO A 169 6.52 -9.42 -11.87
CA PRO A 169 6.75 -9.88 -10.51
C PRO A 169 5.46 -9.81 -9.70
N ALA A 170 5.01 -10.95 -9.18
CA ALA A 170 3.88 -11.02 -8.27
C ALA A 170 4.30 -10.54 -6.88
N TYR A 171 3.58 -9.56 -6.34
CA TYR A 171 3.78 -9.02 -4.99
C TYR A 171 2.72 -9.58 -4.05
N SER A 172 3.08 -9.76 -2.78
CA SER A 172 2.09 -10.08 -1.76
C SER A 172 1.08 -8.93 -1.63
N PRO A 173 -0.24 -9.18 -1.58
CA PRO A 173 -1.22 -8.12 -1.32
C PRO A 173 -1.02 -7.47 0.06
N TYR A 174 -0.29 -8.13 0.97
CA TYR A 174 0.03 -7.62 2.31
C TYR A 174 1.32 -6.78 2.36
N ASP A 175 2.04 -6.72 1.24
CA ASP A 175 3.14 -5.77 1.03
C ASP A 175 2.66 -4.48 0.34
N ASP A 176 1.40 -4.41 -0.08
CA ASP A 176 0.82 -3.21 -0.68
C ASP A 176 0.68 -2.07 0.33
N LEU A 177 1.00 -0.86 -0.12
CA LEU A 177 0.98 0.33 0.74
C LEU A 177 -0.41 0.65 1.30
N ALA A 178 -1.49 0.36 0.57
CA ALA A 178 -2.84 0.58 1.09
C ALA A 178 -3.10 -0.34 2.29
N PHE A 179 -2.76 -1.64 2.19
CA PHE A 179 -2.92 -2.57 3.31
C PHE A 179 -2.13 -2.11 4.53
N ILE A 180 -0.86 -1.76 4.36
CA ILE A 180 0.05 -1.33 5.43
C ILE A 180 -0.49 -0.08 6.14
N MET A 181 -1.08 0.86 5.41
CA MET A 181 -1.55 2.12 5.98
C MET A 181 -2.89 2.02 6.71
N TYR A 182 -3.66 0.94 6.52
CA TYR A 182 -4.98 0.78 7.15
C TYR A 182 -5.05 -0.30 8.21
N VAL A 183 -4.27 -1.36 8.07
CA VAL A 183 -4.26 -2.48 9.01
C VAL A 183 -3.25 -2.22 10.13
N ASP A 184 -3.62 -2.58 11.35
CA ASP A 184 -2.71 -2.59 12.49
C ASP A 184 -1.46 -3.43 12.22
N ASN A 185 -0.26 -2.94 12.55
CA ASN A 185 0.99 -3.65 12.27
C ASN A 185 1.04 -5.04 12.93
N ASP A 186 0.60 -5.17 14.18
CA ASP A 186 0.62 -6.45 14.90
C ASP A 186 -0.31 -7.47 14.24
N ILE A 187 -1.47 -7.01 13.75
CA ILE A 187 -2.44 -7.85 13.04
C ILE A 187 -1.98 -8.16 11.61
N ALA A 188 -1.35 -7.20 10.93
CA ALA A 188 -0.79 -7.39 9.61
C ALA A 188 0.27 -8.51 9.60
N ASP A 189 1.08 -8.61 10.65
CA ASP A 189 2.08 -9.68 10.79
C ASP A 189 1.42 -11.06 10.98
N LEU A 190 0.33 -11.14 11.75
CA LEU A 190 -0.47 -12.36 11.85
C LEU A 190 -1.09 -12.75 10.50
N VAL A 191 -1.63 -11.78 9.76
CA VAL A 191 -2.22 -12.01 8.43
C VAL A 191 -1.17 -12.53 7.44
N ARG A 192 0.05 -11.96 7.45
CA ARG A 192 1.18 -12.48 6.63
C ARG A 192 1.52 -13.92 7.00
N SER A 193 1.58 -14.22 8.29
CA SER A 193 1.87 -15.57 8.79
C SER A 193 0.80 -16.58 8.37
N LEU A 194 -0.49 -16.21 8.39
CA LEU A 194 -1.57 -17.06 7.87
C LEU A 194 -1.48 -17.24 6.35
N ASP A 195 -1.07 -16.22 5.60
CA ASP A 195 -0.88 -16.31 4.15
C ASP A 195 0.26 -17.26 3.75
N GLU A 196 1.37 -17.23 4.50
CA GLU A 196 2.47 -18.17 4.34
C GLU A 196 2.03 -19.61 4.61
N LYS A 197 1.31 -19.84 5.72
CA LYS A 197 0.71 -21.14 6.02
C LYS A 197 -0.30 -21.57 4.96
N LYS A 198 -1.08 -20.65 4.42
CA LYS A 198 -2.05 -20.94 3.35
C LYS A 198 -1.32 -21.42 2.10
N LYS A 199 -0.22 -20.77 1.72
CA LYS A 199 0.61 -21.20 0.58
C LYS A 199 1.20 -22.59 0.81
N ALA A 200 1.69 -22.88 2.01
CA ALA A 200 2.17 -24.21 2.38
C ALA A 200 1.04 -25.26 2.31
N ALA A 201 -0.12 -24.98 2.90
CA ALA A 201 -1.29 -25.86 2.87
C ALA A 201 -1.79 -26.15 1.45
N VAL A 202 -1.73 -25.18 0.53
CA VAL A 202 -2.04 -25.41 -0.89
C VAL A 202 -1.02 -26.35 -1.52
N GLY A 203 0.27 -26.19 -1.23
CA GLY A 203 1.32 -27.10 -1.70
C GLY A 203 1.22 -28.52 -1.13
N GLU A 204 0.67 -28.66 0.07
CA GLU A 204 0.38 -29.94 0.74
C GLU A 204 -1.01 -30.51 0.38
N GLU A 205 -1.75 -29.86 -0.52
CA GLU A 205 -3.12 -30.25 -0.92
C GLU A 205 -4.15 -30.26 0.23
N ARG A 206 -3.86 -29.56 1.34
CA ARG A 206 -4.77 -29.33 2.46
C ARG A 206 -5.71 -28.16 2.16
N PHE A 207 -6.55 -28.31 1.14
CA PHE A 207 -7.35 -27.21 0.58
C PHE A 207 -8.38 -26.63 1.56
N GLU A 208 -8.99 -27.46 2.41
CA GLU A 208 -9.93 -26.97 3.44
C GLU A 208 -9.22 -26.11 4.49
N TYR A 209 -8.03 -26.52 4.92
CA TYR A 209 -7.19 -25.72 5.80
C TYR A 209 -6.78 -24.40 5.15
N ALA A 210 -6.34 -24.44 3.88
CA ALA A 210 -6.03 -23.23 3.12
C ALA A 210 -7.24 -22.27 3.01
N ARG A 211 -8.45 -22.80 2.79
CA ARG A 211 -9.70 -22.01 2.76
C ARG A 211 -9.98 -21.35 4.11
N ARG A 212 -9.78 -22.06 5.20
CA ARG A 212 -9.94 -21.52 6.56
C ARG A 212 -8.91 -20.44 6.89
N LEU A 213 -7.64 -20.65 6.54
CA LEU A 213 -6.58 -19.65 6.68
C LEU A 213 -6.90 -18.38 5.89
N LYS A 214 -7.42 -18.51 4.66
CA LYS A 214 -7.89 -17.37 3.86
C LYS A 214 -9.02 -16.61 4.55
N SER A 215 -10.03 -17.33 5.05
CA SER A 215 -11.19 -16.75 5.76
C SER A 215 -10.77 -16.02 7.04
N ALA A 216 -9.96 -16.67 7.88
CA ALA A 216 -9.40 -16.08 9.09
C ALA A 216 -8.51 -14.87 8.80
N GLY A 217 -7.68 -14.91 7.75
CA GLY A 217 -6.87 -13.78 7.31
C GLY A 217 -7.71 -12.55 6.94
N ALA A 218 -8.84 -12.75 6.26
CA ALA A 218 -9.76 -11.66 5.94
C ALA A 218 -10.44 -11.08 7.19
N ALA A 219 -10.90 -11.94 8.11
CA ALA A 219 -11.48 -11.51 9.38
C ALA A 219 -10.47 -10.75 10.26
N LEU A 220 -9.21 -11.22 10.32
CA LEU A 220 -8.12 -10.53 11.01
C LEU A 220 -7.85 -9.17 10.37
N ALA A 221 -7.75 -9.07 9.05
CA ALA A 221 -7.55 -7.79 8.38
C ALA A 221 -8.66 -6.78 8.74
N SER A 222 -9.93 -7.21 8.76
CA SER A 222 -11.07 -6.39 9.20
C SER A 222 -10.91 -5.92 10.66
N ALA A 223 -10.50 -6.81 11.56
CA ALA A 223 -10.22 -6.45 12.95
C ALA A 223 -9.05 -5.46 13.06
N GLY A 224 -7.98 -5.68 12.29
CA GLY A 224 -6.81 -4.81 12.23
C GLY A 224 -7.13 -3.40 11.71
N ILE A 225 -8.08 -3.24 10.77
CA ILE A 225 -8.57 -1.91 10.34
C ILE A 225 -9.20 -1.15 11.50
N ARG A 226 -10.01 -1.84 12.34
CA ARG A 226 -10.67 -1.24 13.50
C ARG A 226 -9.66 -0.83 14.58
N ILE A 227 -8.69 -1.70 14.90
CA ILE A 227 -7.61 -1.37 15.85
C ILE A 227 -6.76 -0.22 15.31
N GLY A 228 -6.47 -0.21 14.01
CA GLY A 228 -5.81 0.88 13.31
C GLY A 228 -6.52 2.24 13.52
N ARG A 229 -7.86 2.26 13.40
CA ARG A 229 -8.66 3.46 13.70
C ARG A 229 -8.52 3.91 15.16
N TRP A 230 -8.41 2.98 16.11
CA TRP A 230 -8.15 3.33 17.51
C TRP A 230 -6.73 3.88 17.72
N ARG A 231 -5.70 3.36 17.02
CA ARG A 231 -4.34 3.94 17.06
C ARG A 231 -4.34 5.39 16.59
N LEU A 232 -5.07 5.68 15.51
CA LEU A 232 -5.25 7.06 15.04
C LEU A 232 -5.95 7.92 16.09
N ARG A 233 -7.08 7.45 16.64
CA ARG A 233 -7.80 8.17 17.72
C ARG A 233 -6.93 8.42 18.94
N LYS A 234 -6.13 7.44 19.38
CA LYS A 234 -5.17 7.56 20.49
C LYS A 234 -4.18 8.70 20.22
N ARG A 235 -3.60 8.73 19.02
CA ARG A 235 -2.62 9.76 18.61
C ARG A 235 -3.27 11.15 18.57
N THR A 236 -4.46 11.27 17.97
CA THR A 236 -5.20 12.54 17.89
C THR A 236 -5.61 13.05 19.26
N ALA A 237 -6.02 12.18 20.18
CA ALA A 237 -6.35 12.55 21.56
C ALA A 237 -5.11 13.07 22.31
N ALA A 238 -3.98 12.37 22.20
CA ALA A 238 -2.73 12.82 22.81
C ALA A 238 -2.25 14.16 22.25
N ALA A 239 -2.41 14.42 20.95
CA ALA A 239 -2.07 15.70 20.32
C ALA A 239 -3.00 16.86 20.72
N ARG A 240 -4.14 16.57 21.35
CA ARG A 240 -5.11 17.55 21.87
C ARG A 240 -5.09 17.62 23.40
N ASP A 241 -4.06 17.05 24.02
CA ASP A 241 -3.91 16.93 25.48
C ASP A 241 -5.06 16.19 26.20
N ASP A 242 -5.87 15.42 25.46
CA ASP A 242 -6.86 14.51 26.03
C ASP A 242 -6.19 13.16 26.39
N PHE A 243 -5.37 13.22 27.44
CA PHE A 243 -4.59 12.07 27.90
C PHE A 243 -5.47 10.94 28.45
N GLU A 244 -6.67 11.25 28.94
CA GLU A 244 -7.62 10.24 29.41
C GLU A 244 -8.17 9.40 28.26
N LEU A 245 -8.62 10.04 27.18
CA LEU A 245 -9.03 9.31 25.97
C LEU A 245 -7.86 8.57 25.34
N ALA A 246 -6.66 9.17 25.29
CA ALA A 246 -5.47 8.48 24.79
C ALA A 246 -5.15 7.22 25.61
N ARG A 247 -5.23 7.29 26.96
CA ARG A 247 -5.06 6.15 27.85
C ARG A 247 -6.10 5.07 27.59
N ARG A 248 -7.39 5.44 27.57
CA ARG A 248 -8.48 4.48 27.28
C ARG A 248 -8.30 3.79 25.92
N MET A 249 -7.88 4.52 24.89
CA MET A 249 -7.62 3.92 23.58
C MET A 249 -6.40 3.01 23.60
N ARG A 250 -5.33 3.38 24.32
CA ARG A 250 -4.16 2.49 24.51
C ARG A 250 -4.59 1.16 25.14
N ASP A 251 -5.36 1.21 26.23
CA ASP A 251 -5.79 0.02 26.96
C ASP A 251 -6.70 -0.85 26.08
N ARG A 252 -7.67 -0.25 25.38
CA ARG A 252 -8.52 -0.96 24.40
C ARG A 252 -7.73 -1.63 23.28
N ILE A 253 -6.68 -0.98 22.77
CA ILE A 253 -5.82 -1.56 21.74
C ILE A 253 -5.05 -2.75 22.31
N ALA A 254 -4.50 -2.63 23.52
CA ALA A 254 -3.77 -3.72 24.17
C ALA A 254 -4.68 -4.93 24.43
N ASP A 255 -5.87 -4.71 25.01
CA ASP A 255 -6.84 -5.75 25.31
C ASP A 255 -7.30 -6.48 24.02
N ALA A 256 -7.61 -5.73 22.96
CA ALA A 256 -7.99 -6.30 21.68
C ALA A 256 -6.87 -7.13 21.04
N LEU A 257 -5.63 -6.64 21.06
CA LEU A 257 -4.49 -7.37 20.52
C LEU A 257 -4.22 -8.65 21.32
N CYS A 258 -4.37 -8.61 22.64
CA CYS A 258 -4.27 -9.78 23.51
C CYS A 258 -5.36 -10.80 23.17
N GLY A 259 -6.63 -10.38 23.17
CA GLY A 259 -7.77 -11.25 22.88
C GLY A 259 -7.68 -11.90 21.50
N VAL A 260 -7.28 -11.15 20.46
CA VAL A 260 -7.10 -11.72 19.12
C VAL A 260 -5.96 -12.75 19.10
N LYS A 261 -4.81 -12.47 19.72
CA LYS A 261 -3.67 -13.39 19.75
C LYS A 261 -3.96 -14.67 20.53
N GLU A 262 -4.77 -14.58 21.57
CA GLU A 262 -5.16 -15.70 22.44
C GLU A 262 -6.45 -16.40 21.98
N ASP A 263 -7.04 -15.97 20.85
CA ASP A 263 -8.25 -16.57 20.31
C ASP A 263 -8.01 -18.07 20.01
N PRO A 264 -8.77 -18.99 20.63
CA PRO A 264 -8.51 -20.43 20.47
C PRO A 264 -8.65 -20.92 19.03
N GLN A 265 -9.52 -20.29 18.22
CA GLN A 265 -9.68 -20.65 16.82
C GLN A 265 -8.49 -20.18 15.99
N LEU A 266 -7.94 -19.00 16.31
CA LEU A 266 -6.73 -18.50 15.68
C LEU A 266 -5.51 -19.34 16.08
N CYS A 267 -5.29 -19.60 17.37
CA CYS A 267 -4.18 -20.45 17.84
C CYS A 267 -4.22 -21.84 17.17
N ARG A 268 -5.41 -22.43 17.04
CA ARG A 268 -5.58 -23.73 16.35
C ARG A 268 -5.18 -23.66 14.87
N LEU A 269 -5.43 -22.54 14.19
CA LEU A 269 -5.01 -22.34 12.80
C LEU A 269 -3.50 -22.17 12.66
N PHE A 270 -2.80 -21.78 13.72
CA PHE A 270 -1.34 -21.71 13.68
C PHE A 270 -0.67 -23.07 13.82
N GLU A 271 -1.36 -24.13 14.25
CA GLU A 271 -0.81 -25.50 14.30
C GLU A 271 0.62 -25.56 14.89
N GLU A 272 0.89 -24.78 15.95
CA GLU A 272 2.24 -24.70 16.55
C GLU A 272 2.68 -26.04 17.15
N ASP A 273 1.72 -26.84 17.63
CA ASP A 273 1.91 -28.21 18.14
C ASP A 273 1.79 -29.29 17.04
N GLY A 274 1.78 -28.88 15.77
CA GLY A 274 1.63 -29.76 14.61
C GLY A 274 0.21 -29.80 14.01
N PRO A 275 0.02 -30.59 12.93
CA PRO A 275 -1.23 -30.58 12.15
C PRO A 275 -2.46 -30.99 12.98
N ASP A 276 -3.52 -30.18 12.91
CA ASP A 276 -4.80 -30.44 13.57
C ASP A 276 -5.85 -30.83 12.53
N ARG A 277 -6.32 -32.09 12.59
CA ARG A 277 -7.35 -32.64 11.69
C ARG A 277 -8.64 -31.83 11.66
N ARG A 278 -8.93 -31.05 12.70
CA ARG A 278 -10.11 -30.17 12.73
C ARG A 278 -10.00 -29.08 11.68
N ASN A 279 -8.80 -28.64 11.31
CA ASN A 279 -8.57 -27.62 10.29
C ASN A 279 -8.81 -28.16 8.86
N ASP A 280 -8.73 -29.48 8.66
CA ASP A 280 -9.01 -30.13 7.37
C ASP A 280 -10.48 -30.53 7.19
N SER A 281 -11.34 -30.21 8.16
CA SER A 281 -12.76 -30.53 8.07
C SER A 281 -13.46 -29.65 7.01
N SER A 282 -14.27 -30.29 6.17
CA SER A 282 -15.11 -29.63 5.15
C SER A 282 -16.31 -28.87 5.73
N MET A 283 -16.54 -28.96 7.05
CA MET A 283 -17.62 -28.19 7.69
C MET A 283 -17.30 -26.69 7.58
N PRO A 284 -18.24 -25.86 7.07
CA PRO A 284 -18.02 -24.42 7.00
C PRO A 284 -17.69 -23.84 8.37
N GLN A 285 -16.65 -23.01 8.42
CA GLN A 285 -16.29 -22.25 9.61
C GLN A 285 -16.09 -20.79 9.23
N GLU A 286 -16.91 -19.94 9.83
CA GLU A 286 -16.75 -18.49 9.76
C GLU A 286 -15.85 -18.04 10.92
N TYR A 287 -14.99 -17.06 10.63
CA TYR A 287 -14.12 -16.44 11.61
C TYR A 287 -14.59 -15.02 11.84
N ASP A 288 -14.75 -14.65 13.10
CA ASP A 288 -15.07 -13.29 13.48
C ASP A 288 -14.27 -12.89 14.73
N PHE A 289 -13.29 -12.01 14.55
CA PHE A 289 -12.49 -11.46 15.64
C PHE A 289 -13.05 -10.15 16.19
N SER A 290 -14.23 -9.72 15.71
CA SER A 290 -14.89 -8.48 16.12
C SER A 290 -15.33 -8.48 17.59
N HIS A 291 -15.52 -9.66 18.18
CA HIS A 291 -15.90 -9.83 19.58
C HIS A 291 -14.82 -9.35 20.54
N HIS A 292 -13.54 -9.52 20.20
CA HIS A 292 -12.39 -8.94 20.93
C HIS A 292 -12.33 -7.42 20.87
N LEU A 293 -13.11 -6.81 19.98
CA LEU A 293 -13.10 -5.37 19.72
C LEU A 293 -14.28 -4.63 20.35
N SER A 294 -15.19 -5.35 21.00
CA SER A 294 -16.32 -4.77 21.70
C SER A 294 -15.96 -4.58 23.17
N PRO A 295 -16.32 -3.44 23.79
CA PRO A 295 -16.27 -3.38 25.24
C PRO A 295 -17.24 -4.44 25.77
N SER A 296 -16.79 -5.29 26.69
CA SER A 296 -17.71 -5.97 27.60
C SER A 296 -18.48 -4.90 28.38
N VAL A 297 -19.61 -4.43 27.83
CA VAL A 297 -20.79 -3.72 28.38
C VAL A 297 -20.59 -2.60 29.44
N ALA A 298 -19.38 -2.25 29.87
CA ALA A 298 -19.16 -1.41 31.05
C ALA A 298 -18.72 0.03 30.74
N ALA A 299 -18.60 0.45 29.49
CA ALA A 299 -18.19 1.83 29.17
C ALA A 299 -18.97 2.38 27.98
N GLY A 300 -19.72 3.45 28.27
CA GLY A 300 -20.70 4.09 27.41
C GLY A 300 -20.21 4.51 26.02
N SER A 301 -21.19 4.65 25.15
CA SER A 301 -21.11 5.01 23.75
C SER A 301 -20.44 6.37 23.53
N LEU A 302 -19.69 6.47 22.42
CA LEU A 302 -19.59 7.61 21.51
C LEU A 302 -18.67 7.14 20.36
N SER A 303 -19.25 6.46 19.36
CA SER A 303 -18.55 6.20 18.09
C SER A 303 -18.70 7.44 17.21
N LEU A 304 -17.67 8.28 17.19
CA LEU A 304 -17.53 9.26 16.12
C LEU A 304 -16.94 8.54 14.90
N ASP A 305 -17.78 8.31 13.90
CA ASP A 305 -17.37 7.79 12.60
C ASP A 305 -16.48 8.83 11.90
N ILE A 306 -15.19 8.54 11.87
CA ILE A 306 -14.24 9.26 11.03
C ILE A 306 -14.34 8.61 9.64
N PRO A 307 -14.79 9.34 8.60
CA PRO A 307 -14.96 8.76 7.28
C PRO A 307 -13.63 8.30 6.69
N SER A 308 -13.68 7.17 5.97
CA SER A 308 -12.53 6.54 5.32
C SER A 308 -11.93 7.46 4.25
N PRO A 309 -10.61 7.73 4.27
CA PRO A 309 -9.96 8.51 3.23
C PRO A 309 -9.57 7.70 1.99
N VAL A 310 -9.75 6.39 1.90
CA VAL A 310 -9.78 5.62 0.64
C VAL A 310 -10.51 4.30 0.96
N PRO A 311 -11.60 3.92 0.29
CA PRO A 311 -12.16 2.59 0.47
C PRO A 311 -11.13 1.53 0.01
N PRO A 312 -10.99 0.39 0.72
CA PRO A 312 -10.23 -0.73 0.19
C PRO A 312 -10.77 -1.09 -1.21
N ILE A 313 -9.88 -1.26 -2.18
CA ILE A 313 -10.27 -1.82 -3.47
C ILE A 313 -10.64 -3.28 -3.19
N GLU A 314 -11.92 -3.62 -3.32
CA GLU A 314 -12.34 -5.02 -3.36
C GLU A 314 -11.65 -5.66 -4.58
N PRO A 315 -11.03 -6.85 -4.45
CA PRO A 315 -10.55 -7.56 -5.61
C PRO A 315 -11.75 -7.81 -6.53
N GLU A 316 -11.69 -7.31 -7.77
CA GLU A 316 -12.69 -7.60 -8.78
C GLU A 316 -12.87 -9.13 -8.86
N PRO A 317 -14.11 -9.65 -8.90
CA PRO A 317 -14.30 -11.06 -9.12
C PRO A 317 -13.66 -11.42 -10.47
N GLU A 318 -12.75 -12.38 -10.46
CA GLU A 318 -12.24 -13.04 -11.67
C GLU A 318 -13.45 -13.39 -12.53
N LEU A 319 -13.58 -12.74 -13.68
CA LEU A 319 -14.54 -13.14 -14.70
C LEU A 319 -14.21 -14.60 -15.02
N GLN A 320 -15.10 -15.51 -14.62
CA GLN A 320 -15.04 -16.90 -15.02
C GLN A 320 -15.08 -16.92 -16.55
N ASP A 321 -13.96 -17.32 -17.16
CA ASP A 321 -13.93 -17.71 -18.55
C ASP A 321 -15.01 -18.80 -18.75
N PRO A 322 -15.91 -18.65 -19.73
CA PRO A 322 -16.93 -19.66 -19.97
C PRO A 322 -16.26 -20.97 -20.38
N GLU A 323 -16.62 -22.05 -19.66
CA GLU A 323 -16.31 -23.42 -20.01
C GLU A 323 -16.69 -23.67 -21.48
N TYR A 324 -15.68 -23.87 -22.34
CA TYR A 324 -15.88 -24.44 -23.66
C TYR A 324 -16.25 -25.91 -23.49
N VAL A 325 -17.55 -26.19 -23.49
CA VAL A 325 -18.08 -27.54 -23.69
C VAL A 325 -17.80 -27.94 -25.14
N ASN A 326 -16.93 -28.94 -25.32
CA ASN A 326 -16.81 -29.66 -26.59
C ASN A 326 -18.11 -30.42 -26.85
N GLY A 327 -18.74 -30.12 -27.97
CA GLY A 327 -19.82 -30.91 -28.57
C GLY A 327 -19.80 -30.66 -30.06
N GLU A 328 -19.31 -31.66 -30.79
CA GLU A 328 -19.26 -31.74 -32.25
C GLU A 328 -20.67 -31.72 -32.84
N GLU A 329 -20.86 -31.03 -33.97
CA GLU A 329 -21.59 -31.50 -35.16
C GLU A 329 -21.49 -30.45 -36.29
N GLU A 330 -21.01 -30.93 -37.44
CA GLU A 330 -21.05 -30.30 -38.77
C GLU A 330 -22.52 -30.12 -39.21
N GLU A 331 -22.98 -29.22 -40.07
CA GLU A 331 -22.54 -28.86 -41.42
C GLU A 331 -23.48 -27.73 -41.95
N ASP A 332 -23.13 -27.19 -43.13
CA ASP A 332 -23.94 -26.43 -44.10
C ASP A 332 -24.03 -24.89 -44.14
N VAL A 333 -23.99 -24.46 -45.40
CA VAL A 333 -23.57 -23.20 -46.01
C VAL A 333 -24.78 -22.38 -46.47
N GLN A 334 -24.75 -21.03 -46.36
CA GLN A 334 -25.04 -20.05 -47.43
C GLN A 334 -25.43 -18.64 -46.94
N ASP A 335 -24.76 -17.65 -47.54
CA ASP A 335 -25.16 -16.29 -47.92
C ASP A 335 -26.16 -15.46 -47.08
N MET A 336 -25.68 -14.32 -46.55
CA MET A 336 -26.09 -12.96 -46.97
C MET A 336 -25.47 -11.88 -46.05
N GLN A 337 -24.84 -10.86 -46.65
CA GLN A 337 -24.53 -9.55 -46.02
C GLN A 337 -25.64 -8.52 -46.36
N PRO A 338 -25.55 -7.23 -45.95
CA PRO A 338 -25.51 -6.66 -44.59
C PRO A 338 -26.47 -5.45 -44.44
N ASN A 339 -26.79 -5.01 -43.21
CA ASN A 339 -27.21 -3.65 -42.80
C ASN A 339 -27.71 -3.75 -41.33
N ARG A 340 -27.53 -2.82 -40.39
CA ARG A 340 -26.99 -1.46 -40.36
C ARG A 340 -26.94 -1.00 -38.88
N LEU A 341 -25.85 -0.32 -38.51
CA LEU A 341 -25.83 0.97 -37.76
C LEU A 341 -26.21 0.92 -36.24
N TYR A 342 -25.48 1.52 -35.28
CA TYR A 342 -24.78 2.81 -35.27
C TYR A 342 -23.61 2.84 -34.27
N LYS A 343 -22.46 3.35 -34.72
CA LYS A 343 -21.44 4.01 -33.89
C LYS A 343 -21.90 5.44 -33.61
N LYS A 344 -21.74 5.94 -32.37
CA LYS A 344 -21.71 7.39 -32.10
C LYS A 344 -20.52 7.71 -31.20
N LYS A 345 -19.51 8.34 -31.81
CA LYS A 345 -18.44 9.10 -31.16
C LYS A 345 -19.06 10.36 -30.53
N PHE A 346 -18.60 10.76 -29.35
CA PHE A 346 -18.82 12.12 -28.85
C PHE A 346 -17.49 12.88 -28.74
N HIS A 347 -17.54 14.09 -29.28
CA HIS A 347 -16.48 15.09 -29.35
C HIS A 347 -16.26 15.81 -28.02
N LEU A 348 -15.00 16.15 -27.76
CA LEU A 348 -14.56 17.12 -26.74
C LEU A 348 -14.78 18.55 -27.27
N HIS A 349 -15.33 19.43 -26.43
CA HIS A 349 -15.49 20.85 -26.71
C HIS A 349 -14.78 21.66 -25.62
N PHE A 350 -13.86 22.54 -26.04
CA PHE A 350 -13.22 23.57 -25.21
C PHE A 350 -13.81 24.93 -25.57
N PRO A 351 -14.09 25.84 -24.61
CA PRO A 351 -14.36 27.23 -24.93
C PRO A 351 -13.09 28.08 -24.85
N SER A 352 -12.77 28.76 -25.95
CA SER A 352 -11.75 29.81 -26.02
C SER A 352 -12.39 31.20 -25.95
N GLN A 353 -11.95 31.97 -24.96
CA GLN A 353 -11.69 33.41 -24.94
C GLN A 353 -12.56 34.36 -25.80
N CYS A 354 -13.28 35.24 -25.10
CA CYS A 354 -13.75 36.52 -25.63
C CYS A 354 -12.61 37.55 -25.54
N ASN A 355 -12.17 38.08 -26.68
CA ASN A 355 -11.48 39.37 -26.78
C ASN A 355 -12.44 40.38 -27.42
N HIS A 356 -12.80 41.42 -26.68
CA HIS A 356 -13.29 42.68 -27.23
C HIS A 356 -12.12 43.66 -27.27
N ASN A 357 -11.99 44.37 -28.38
CA ASN A 357 -11.10 45.52 -28.54
C ASN A 357 -11.84 46.57 -29.42
N PRO A 358 -11.36 47.83 -29.51
CA PRO A 358 -12.12 48.97 -29.02
C PRO A 358 -12.60 49.96 -30.11
N SER A 359 -13.32 50.98 -29.64
CA SER A 359 -13.40 52.36 -30.17
C SER A 359 -13.95 52.61 -31.58
N ASN A 360 -15.15 53.19 -31.67
CA ASN A 360 -15.36 54.58 -32.09
C ASN A 360 -16.74 55.09 -31.63
#